data_AF-W7W1C8-F1
#
_entry.id   AF-W7W1C8-F1
#
_cell.length_a   1.000
_cell.length_b   1.000
_cell.length_c   1.000
_cell.angle_alpha   90.00
_cell.angle_beta   90.00
_cell.angle_gamma   90.00
#
_symmetry.space_group_name_H-M   'P 1'
#
loop_
_entity.id
_entity.type
_entity.pdbx_description
1 polymer ?
#
loop_
_entity_poly.entity_id
_entity_poly.type
_entity_poly.pdbx_seq_one_letter_code
_entity_poly.pdbx_strand_id
1 'polypeptide(L)'
;MASERQRRWQRALPLALSLALTAQSLVPAAVAQGNPGSSRNNLPALGDSASDDISVSNERRIGDRIMRDIRRDADYLDDPILLEYVQTMMSALIVSSRERGNIPTELDERFAWEAFLVRDRTVNAFALPGGYMGVHLGLMAITATPAELASVLAHELSHVTQRHIARSVGANKLTSLAGIAGLILGVLAASRSPEAANALITGGQAVAVQGQLNYSRDAEREADRVGFNVLTGAGYSPAGMPAMFEKLLQASRLNDSQNYPYLRSHPLTTERIGEARSRLGVANAAPPARPLLHVLMQARARVLMDTRDSALQRAQDFDTERALATVATPADRLGALYGSALASILRRDFSRADAALSAARPLADGDKDATNALALLTLQGLLVRSDGARADGVLGSLLAAPGGQDSRTLLLAQAQRALLPGSTPEMQRAAVDRLQTWVAVHRQDALAWGSAAQLWERLGQRLRAVRADAESRAVVGDVQGAVERLRAAQKLARTATGSDFIELRCSSPGCGNWSCSADRSSPRNAASFEVGEPERRRAPSALHRLNSRSIAASITSPHTL
;
A
#
# COMPACT_ATOMS: atom_id res chain seq x y z
N MET A 1 -44.15 26.48 -19.35
CA MET A 1 -45.17 27.28 -20.08
C MET A 1 -45.37 28.57 -19.29
N ALA A 2 -45.14 29.78 -19.78
CA ALA A 2 -44.73 30.23 -21.09
C ALA A 2 -43.77 31.43 -20.89
N SER A 3 -42.72 31.41 -21.69
CA SER A 3 -41.73 32.46 -21.90
C SER A 3 -42.32 33.61 -22.71
N GLU A 4 -42.00 34.85 -22.32
CA GLU A 4 -41.79 35.95 -23.27
C GLU A 4 -41.32 37.20 -22.50
N ARG A 5 -40.05 37.56 -22.65
CA ARG A 5 -39.56 38.95 -22.67
C ARG A 5 -38.07 38.95 -23.01
N GLN A 6 -37.82 38.83 -24.30
CA GLN A 6 -36.63 39.35 -24.96
C GLN A 6 -36.52 40.87 -24.76
N ARG A 7 -35.29 41.34 -24.97
CA ARG A 7 -34.78 42.72 -24.93
C ARG A 7 -34.38 43.14 -23.53
N ARG A 8 -33.07 43.38 -23.35
CA ARG A 8 -32.55 44.66 -22.87
C ARG A 8 -31.01 44.69 -22.79
N TRP A 9 -30.45 45.61 -23.60
CA TRP A 9 -29.22 46.41 -23.40
C TRP A 9 -27.84 45.76 -23.59
N GLN A 10 -27.35 45.87 -24.83
CA GLN A 10 -25.97 46.23 -25.11
C GLN A 10 -25.77 47.74 -24.81
N ARG A 11 -24.63 48.10 -24.18
CA ARG A 11 -23.80 49.32 -24.33
C ARG A 11 -23.16 49.73 -22.99
N ALA A 12 -21.85 49.55 -22.88
CA ALA A 12 -20.92 50.47 -22.21
C ALA A 12 -19.47 50.16 -22.65
N LEU A 13 -18.83 51.19 -23.22
CA LEU A 13 -17.43 51.39 -23.67
C LEU A 13 -16.50 51.68 -22.44
N PRO A 14 -15.19 52.07 -22.54
CA PRO A 14 -14.01 51.64 -23.36
C PRO A 14 -12.62 51.83 -22.64
N LEU A 15 -11.50 51.80 -23.43
CA LEU A 15 -10.11 52.35 -23.22
C LEU A 15 -9.17 51.61 -22.23
N ALA A 16 -7.84 51.44 -22.40
CA ALA A 16 -6.79 52.07 -23.22
C ALA A 16 -5.61 51.07 -23.45
N LEU A 17 -5.11 50.86 -24.68
CA LEU A 17 -3.91 51.43 -25.35
C LEU A 17 -2.58 51.56 -24.56
N SER A 18 -1.65 50.65 -24.89
CA SER A 18 -0.23 50.85 -25.30
C SER A 18 0.77 51.68 -24.47
N LEU A 19 1.91 51.05 -24.12
CA LEU A 19 3.23 51.66 -24.28
C LEU A 19 4.35 50.61 -24.40
N ALA A 20 5.27 50.87 -25.32
CA ALA A 20 6.36 50.02 -25.73
C ALA A 20 7.73 50.68 -25.42
N LEU A 21 8.78 49.88 -25.60
CA LEU A 21 10.16 50.24 -25.98
C LEU A 21 11.21 50.59 -24.90
N THR A 22 12.22 49.69 -24.86
CA THR A 22 13.68 49.90 -24.98
C THR A 22 14.47 50.68 -23.92
N ALA A 23 15.48 50.00 -23.35
CA ALA A 23 16.82 50.57 -23.16
C ALA A 23 17.89 49.45 -23.17
N GLN A 24 18.78 49.50 -24.16
CA GLN A 24 20.08 48.81 -24.20
C GLN A 24 21.17 49.77 -23.71
N SER A 25 22.14 49.25 -22.95
CA SER A 25 23.49 49.85 -22.76
C SER A 25 24.35 48.82 -22.01
N LEU A 26 25.34 48.19 -22.64
CA LEU A 26 26.73 48.62 -22.89
C LEU A 26 27.70 47.85 -21.99
N VAL A 27 28.61 47.12 -22.65
CA VAL A 27 29.73 46.32 -22.12
C VAL A 27 30.91 47.25 -21.82
N PRO A 28 31.81 46.87 -20.89
CA PRO A 28 33.19 46.67 -21.32
C PRO A 28 33.80 45.36 -20.82
N ALA A 29 34.54 44.73 -21.72
CA ALA A 29 35.40 43.58 -21.48
C ALA A 29 36.72 44.04 -20.85
N ALA A 30 37.16 43.34 -19.80
CA ALA A 30 38.53 43.39 -19.33
C ALA A 30 39.09 41.96 -19.34
N VAL A 31 40.10 41.76 -20.18
CA VAL A 31 40.90 40.53 -20.30
C VAL A 31 42.10 40.66 -19.37
N ALA A 32 42.26 39.74 -18.43
CA ALA A 32 43.53 39.49 -17.73
C ALA A 32 43.76 37.98 -17.60
N GLN A 33 44.90 37.54 -18.14
CA GLN A 33 45.39 36.16 -18.17
C GLN A 33 46.14 35.81 -16.85
N GLY A 34 46.11 34.54 -16.41
CA GLY A 34 47.11 34.03 -15.45
C GLY A 34 46.78 32.80 -14.58
N ASN A 35 46.81 31.60 -15.19
CA ASN A 35 47.16 30.25 -14.68
C ASN A 35 46.39 29.49 -13.55
N PRO A 36 46.42 28.13 -13.58
CA PRO A 36 45.36 27.27 -13.06
C PRO A 36 45.68 26.67 -11.68
N GLY A 37 44.73 26.80 -10.76
CA GLY A 37 44.71 26.08 -9.49
C GLY A 37 43.39 25.33 -9.35
N SER A 38 43.45 24.01 -9.47
CA SER A 38 42.33 23.10 -9.32
C SER A 38 41.61 23.30 -7.98
N SER A 39 40.43 23.91 -8.02
CA SER A 39 39.38 23.71 -7.04
C SER A 39 38.05 23.72 -7.78
N ARG A 40 37.55 22.54 -8.16
CA ARG A 40 36.17 22.40 -8.62
C ARG A 40 35.25 22.56 -7.41
N ASN A 41 35.06 23.81 -7.00
CA ASN A 41 33.81 24.22 -6.37
C ASN A 41 32.73 24.04 -7.44
N ASN A 42 31.95 22.97 -7.32
CA ASN A 42 30.70 22.79 -8.06
C ASN A 42 29.70 23.85 -7.58
N LEU A 43 29.82 25.06 -8.09
CA LEU A 43 28.71 26.01 -8.09
C LEU A 43 27.81 25.63 -9.28
N PRO A 44 26.50 25.42 -9.07
CA PRO A 44 25.58 25.12 -10.16
C PRO A 44 25.60 26.28 -11.17
N ALA A 45 25.79 25.95 -12.44
CA ALA A 45 25.68 26.92 -13.52
C ALA A 45 24.23 27.41 -13.58
N LEU A 46 24.06 28.74 -13.55
CA LEU A 46 22.79 29.41 -13.81
C LEU A 46 22.32 29.01 -15.22
N GLY A 47 21.33 28.12 -15.28
CA GLY A 47 20.82 27.53 -16.52
C GLY A 47 20.40 26.06 -16.40
N ASP A 48 20.66 25.40 -15.26
CA ASP A 48 20.28 24.00 -15.08
C ASP A 48 18.82 23.87 -14.60
N SER A 49 17.93 23.47 -15.53
CA SER A 49 16.52 23.16 -15.30
C SER A 49 16.29 22.09 -14.21
N ALA A 50 17.36 21.42 -13.75
CA ALA A 50 17.34 20.47 -12.64
C ALA A 50 17.00 21.11 -11.26
N SER A 51 17.00 22.45 -11.17
CA SER A 51 16.64 23.17 -9.93
C SER A 51 15.13 23.37 -9.71
N ASP A 52 14.29 23.00 -10.68
CA ASP A 52 12.81 23.04 -10.59
C ASP A 52 12.18 21.66 -10.28
N ASP A 53 12.98 20.60 -10.12
CA ASP A 53 12.48 19.24 -9.85
C ASP A 53 12.24 18.99 -8.35
N ILE A 54 11.06 18.46 -8.01
CA ILE A 54 10.72 18.10 -6.64
C ILE A 54 11.64 16.98 -6.16
N SER A 55 12.25 17.13 -4.98
CA SER A 55 13.10 16.06 -4.42
C SER A 55 12.28 14.80 -4.09
N VAL A 56 12.87 13.63 -4.26
CA VAL A 56 12.25 12.32 -3.95
C VAL A 56 11.72 12.27 -2.51
N SER A 57 12.47 12.85 -1.58
CA SER A 57 12.08 12.92 -0.16
C SER A 57 10.88 13.85 0.10
N ASN A 58 10.72 14.92 -0.68
CA ASN A 58 9.53 15.79 -0.60
C ASN A 58 8.32 15.09 -1.22
N GLU A 59 8.52 14.41 -2.34
CA GLU A 59 7.48 13.61 -3.00
C GLU A 59 6.95 12.52 -2.06
N ARG A 60 7.85 11.78 -1.39
CA ARG A 60 7.49 10.82 -0.35
C ARG A 60 6.66 11.44 0.77
N ARG A 61 7.10 12.57 1.34
CA ARG A 61 6.41 13.26 2.44
C ARG A 61 4.99 13.71 2.07
N ILE A 62 4.78 14.06 0.80
CA ILE A 62 3.46 14.43 0.29
C ILE A 62 2.58 13.19 0.15
N GLY A 63 3.12 12.09 -0.39
CA GLY A 63 2.46 10.78 -0.40
C GLY A 63 2.01 10.33 0.99
N ASP A 64 2.90 10.39 1.99
CA ASP A 64 2.60 10.04 3.38
C ASP A 64 1.45 10.89 3.97
N ARG A 65 1.33 12.16 3.54
CA ARG A 65 0.23 13.03 3.99
C ARG A 65 -1.09 12.62 3.35
N ILE A 66 -1.10 12.37 2.05
CA ILE A 66 -2.30 11.92 1.33
C ILE A 66 -2.77 10.58 1.91
N MET A 67 -1.85 9.64 2.13
CA MET A 67 -2.17 8.31 2.67
C MET A 67 -2.73 8.35 4.08
N ARG A 68 -2.30 9.29 4.93
CA ARG A 68 -2.91 9.46 6.26
C ARG A 68 -4.39 9.81 6.19
N ASP A 69 -4.83 10.54 5.18
CA ASP A 69 -6.23 10.89 5.03
C ASP A 69 -7.02 9.80 4.29
N ILE A 70 -6.40 9.12 3.32
CA ILE A 70 -6.97 7.94 2.64
C ILE A 70 -7.23 6.80 3.63
N ARG A 71 -6.29 6.45 4.50
CA ARG A 71 -6.44 5.34 5.46
C ARG A 71 -7.56 5.55 6.49
N ARG A 72 -8.00 6.80 6.66
CA ARG A 72 -9.15 7.16 7.52
C ARG A 72 -10.48 7.07 6.78
N ASP A 73 -10.45 6.93 5.46
CA ASP A 73 -11.65 6.84 4.65
C ASP A 73 -12.35 5.50 4.86
N ALA A 74 -13.69 5.52 4.84
CA ALA A 74 -14.48 4.30 4.99
C ALA A 74 -14.31 3.34 3.79
N ASP A 75 -13.92 3.87 2.64
CA ASP A 75 -13.67 3.09 1.44
C ASP A 75 -12.26 2.48 1.40
N TYR A 76 -11.34 2.89 2.27
CA TYR A 76 -10.06 2.18 2.43
C TYR A 76 -10.31 0.77 2.96
N LEU A 77 -9.80 -0.24 2.24
CA LEU A 77 -10.02 -1.64 2.57
C LEU A 77 -8.69 -2.36 2.84
N ASP A 78 -8.56 -2.91 4.05
CA ASP A 78 -7.47 -3.81 4.43
C ASP A 78 -7.98 -5.25 4.53
N ASP A 79 -8.40 -5.81 3.38
CA ASP A 79 -8.76 -7.23 3.28
C ASP A 79 -7.48 -8.08 3.12
N PRO A 80 -7.11 -8.94 4.09
CA PRO A 80 -5.81 -9.61 4.06
C PRO A 80 -5.59 -10.48 2.81
N ILE A 81 -6.64 -11.18 2.38
CA ILE A 81 -6.58 -12.12 1.26
C ILE A 81 -6.40 -11.39 -0.08
N LEU A 82 -7.22 -10.38 -0.37
CA LEU A 82 -7.08 -9.59 -1.60
C LEU A 82 -5.80 -8.75 -1.60
N LEU A 83 -5.43 -8.17 -0.45
CA LEU A 83 -4.26 -7.30 -0.37
C LEU A 83 -2.99 -8.10 -0.58
N GLU A 84 -2.86 -9.29 0.03
CA GLU A 84 -1.73 -10.19 -0.18
C GLU A 84 -1.65 -10.62 -1.65
N TYR A 85 -2.79 -10.95 -2.28
CA TYR A 85 -2.83 -11.27 -3.72
C TYR A 85 -2.29 -10.14 -4.60
N VAL A 86 -2.73 -8.89 -4.36
CA VAL A 86 -2.24 -7.72 -5.10
C VAL A 86 -0.77 -7.43 -4.78
N GLN A 87 -0.35 -7.56 -3.52
CA GLN A 87 1.03 -7.34 -3.11
C GLN A 87 1.99 -8.38 -3.68
N THR A 88 1.58 -9.64 -3.86
CA THR A 88 2.39 -10.63 -4.58
C THR A 88 2.64 -10.19 -6.02
N MET A 89 1.62 -9.70 -6.73
CA MET A 89 1.79 -9.17 -8.09
C MET A 89 2.71 -7.96 -8.09
N MET A 90 2.46 -7.00 -7.20
CA MET A 90 3.27 -5.80 -7.08
C MET A 90 4.72 -6.10 -6.77
N SER A 91 5.00 -7.07 -5.88
CA SER A 91 6.36 -7.47 -5.54
C SER A 91 7.11 -8.01 -6.76
N ALA A 92 6.46 -8.86 -7.57
CA ALA A 92 7.06 -9.37 -8.81
C ALA A 92 7.33 -8.23 -9.83
N LEU A 93 6.38 -7.30 -9.97
CA LEU A 93 6.54 -6.13 -10.85
C LEU A 93 7.65 -5.18 -10.37
N ILE A 94 7.76 -4.93 -9.07
CA ILE A 94 8.81 -4.10 -8.48
C ILE A 94 10.18 -4.75 -8.68
N VAL A 95 10.30 -6.06 -8.45
CA VAL A 95 11.55 -6.81 -8.72
C VAL A 95 11.94 -6.67 -10.19
N SER A 96 11.02 -6.92 -11.11
CA SER A 96 11.31 -6.76 -12.54
C SER A 96 11.69 -5.33 -12.92
N SER A 97 11.01 -4.33 -12.34
CA SER A 97 11.30 -2.92 -12.57
C SER A 97 12.69 -2.51 -12.04
N ARG A 98 13.08 -3.05 -10.87
CA ARG A 98 14.42 -2.86 -10.28
C ARG A 98 15.51 -3.49 -11.14
N GLU A 99 15.33 -4.73 -11.58
CA GLU A 99 16.29 -5.44 -12.45
C GLU A 99 16.51 -4.74 -13.79
N ARG A 100 15.48 -4.03 -14.27
CA ARG A 100 15.54 -3.21 -15.50
C ARG A 100 16.13 -1.82 -15.30
N GLY A 101 16.46 -1.44 -14.07
CA GLY A 101 17.03 -0.12 -13.75
C GLY A 101 16.01 1.03 -13.71
N ASN A 102 14.70 0.73 -13.73
CA ASN A 102 13.66 1.75 -13.63
C ASN A 102 13.50 2.27 -12.19
N ILE A 103 13.98 1.51 -11.20
CA ILE A 103 13.99 1.90 -9.78
C ILE A 103 15.45 2.17 -9.37
N PRO A 104 15.95 3.41 -9.51
CA PRO A 104 17.27 3.78 -9.00
C PRO A 104 17.28 3.77 -7.47
N THR A 105 18.48 3.66 -6.88
CA THR A 105 18.69 3.56 -5.43
C THR A 105 17.96 4.63 -4.63
N GLU A 106 17.94 5.88 -5.11
CA GLU A 106 17.25 6.97 -4.41
C GLU A 106 15.74 6.72 -4.29
N LEU A 107 15.09 6.22 -5.34
CA LEU A 107 13.67 5.87 -5.29
C LEU A 107 13.45 4.64 -4.39
N ASP A 108 14.30 3.61 -4.55
CA ASP A 108 14.17 2.35 -3.81
C ASP A 108 14.19 2.59 -2.29
N GLU A 109 15.10 3.44 -1.81
CA GLU A 109 15.25 3.74 -0.38
C GLU A 109 14.17 4.67 0.20
N ARG A 110 13.52 5.49 -0.63
CA ARG A 110 12.65 6.58 -0.16
C ARG A 110 11.17 6.32 -0.40
N PHE A 111 10.80 5.67 -1.49
CA PHE A 111 9.40 5.39 -1.80
C PHE A 111 8.84 4.25 -0.94
N ALA A 112 7.52 4.24 -0.79
CA ALA A 112 6.82 3.29 0.06
C ALA A 112 6.63 1.93 -0.62
N TRP A 113 6.47 1.93 -1.95
CA TRP A 113 6.13 0.76 -2.76
C TRP A 113 4.93 -0.01 -2.21
N GLU A 114 3.89 0.72 -1.83
CA GLU A 114 2.72 0.20 -1.12
C GLU A 114 1.50 0.25 -2.03
N ALA A 115 0.90 -0.91 -2.26
CA ALA A 115 -0.44 -1.00 -2.84
C ALA A 115 -1.49 -1.06 -1.73
N PHE A 116 -2.64 -0.44 -1.97
CA PHE A 116 -3.81 -0.47 -1.10
C PHE A 116 -5.10 -0.65 -1.89
N LEU A 117 -6.13 -1.19 -1.25
CA LEU A 117 -7.43 -1.45 -1.87
C LEU A 117 -8.43 -0.36 -1.54
N VAL A 118 -9.27 -0.04 -2.53
CA VAL A 118 -10.38 0.90 -2.39
C VAL A 118 -11.68 0.19 -2.70
N ARG A 119 -12.63 0.28 -1.77
CA ARG A 119 -13.98 -0.25 -1.88
C ARG A 119 -14.82 0.60 -2.83
N ASP A 120 -14.49 0.54 -4.11
CA ASP A 120 -15.22 1.22 -5.16
C ASP A 120 -15.51 0.25 -6.31
N ARG A 121 -16.72 0.35 -6.86
CA ARG A 121 -17.21 -0.41 -8.01
C ARG A 121 -16.67 0.10 -9.34
N THR A 122 -16.16 1.32 -9.37
CA THR A 122 -15.58 1.89 -10.59
C THR A 122 -14.32 1.12 -10.98
N VAL A 123 -14.10 0.97 -12.28
CA VAL A 123 -12.86 0.41 -12.81
C VAL A 123 -11.81 1.50 -12.73
N ASN A 124 -10.90 1.38 -11.76
CA ASN A 124 -9.79 2.31 -11.59
C ASN A 124 -8.60 1.68 -10.84
N ALA A 125 -7.43 2.19 -11.16
CA ALA A 125 -6.22 2.12 -10.34
C ALA A 125 -5.48 3.44 -10.54
N PHE A 126 -4.67 3.84 -9.57
CA PHE A 126 -3.95 5.11 -9.66
C PHE A 126 -2.66 5.08 -8.83
N ALA A 127 -1.63 5.72 -9.37
CA ALA A 127 -0.42 6.06 -8.64
C ALA A 127 -0.59 7.37 -7.83
N LEU A 128 0.00 7.41 -6.64
CA LEU A 128 0.18 8.60 -5.83
C LEU A 128 1.69 8.90 -5.65
N PRO A 129 2.05 10.16 -5.37
CA PRO A 129 3.43 10.53 -5.03
C PRO A 129 4.01 9.64 -3.93
N GLY A 130 5.30 9.32 -4.02
CA GLY A 130 5.99 8.56 -2.98
C GLY A 130 5.84 7.04 -3.06
N GLY A 131 5.33 6.52 -4.18
CA GLY A 131 5.24 5.08 -4.45
C GLY A 131 4.06 4.38 -3.79
N TYR A 132 2.92 5.07 -3.70
CA TYR A 132 1.66 4.49 -3.27
C TYR A 132 0.76 4.20 -4.47
N MET A 133 0.05 3.08 -4.47
CA MET A 133 -0.83 2.66 -5.57
C MET A 133 -2.19 2.21 -5.05
N GLY A 134 -3.24 2.91 -5.46
CA GLY A 134 -4.62 2.55 -5.14
C GLY A 134 -5.21 1.62 -6.20
N VAL A 135 -5.90 0.57 -5.76
CA VAL A 135 -6.58 -0.39 -6.65
C VAL A 135 -8.05 -0.46 -6.26
N HIS A 136 -8.95 -0.11 -7.17
CA HIS A 136 -10.38 -0.25 -6.91
C HIS A 136 -10.81 -1.70 -7.06
N LEU A 137 -11.68 -2.18 -6.18
CA LEU A 137 -12.23 -3.52 -6.29
C LEU A 137 -13.01 -3.76 -7.59
N GLY A 138 -13.60 -2.71 -8.16
CA GLY A 138 -14.25 -2.74 -9.48
C GLY A 138 -13.30 -3.13 -10.61
N LEU A 139 -12.02 -2.74 -10.55
CA LEU A 139 -11.00 -3.19 -11.51
C LEU A 139 -10.79 -4.70 -11.38
N MET A 140 -10.52 -5.19 -10.16
CA MET A 140 -10.29 -6.61 -9.91
C MET A 140 -11.51 -7.48 -10.29
N ALA A 141 -12.72 -6.94 -10.12
CA ALA A 141 -13.97 -7.60 -10.45
C ALA A 141 -14.19 -7.85 -11.96
N ILE A 142 -13.52 -7.09 -12.84
CA ILE A 142 -13.68 -7.18 -14.31
C ILE A 142 -12.49 -7.82 -15.02
N THR A 143 -11.30 -7.86 -14.42
CA THR A 143 -10.13 -8.50 -15.01
C THR A 143 -10.35 -10.00 -15.07
N ALA A 144 -10.22 -10.60 -16.25
CA ALA A 144 -10.48 -12.02 -16.44
C ALA A 144 -9.26 -12.88 -16.10
N THR A 145 -8.06 -12.29 -16.16
CA THR A 145 -6.79 -12.98 -15.93
C THR A 145 -5.87 -12.14 -15.04
N PRO A 146 -4.94 -12.78 -14.30
CA PRO A 146 -3.94 -12.05 -13.53
C PRO A 146 -3.05 -11.18 -14.41
N ALA A 147 -2.82 -11.55 -15.68
CA ALA A 147 -2.02 -10.76 -16.61
C ALA A 147 -2.70 -9.42 -16.98
N GLU A 148 -4.03 -9.40 -17.11
CA GLU A 148 -4.77 -8.14 -17.29
C GLU A 148 -4.62 -7.22 -16.07
N LEU A 149 -4.82 -7.74 -14.86
CA LEU A 149 -4.65 -6.95 -13.64
C LEU A 149 -3.21 -6.47 -13.47
N ALA A 150 -2.24 -7.36 -13.63
CA ALA A 150 -0.82 -7.04 -13.56
C ALA A 150 -0.42 -6.01 -14.63
N SER A 151 -1.06 -5.99 -15.80
CA SER A 151 -0.77 -4.97 -16.82
C SER A 151 -1.14 -3.55 -16.39
N VAL A 152 -2.27 -3.39 -15.68
CA VAL A 152 -2.67 -2.11 -15.11
C VAL A 152 -1.73 -1.73 -13.98
N LEU A 153 -1.38 -2.67 -13.10
CA LEU A 153 -0.42 -2.44 -12.02
C LEU A 153 0.98 -2.07 -12.56
N ALA A 154 1.43 -2.69 -13.64
CA ALA A 154 2.70 -2.37 -14.29
C ALA A 154 2.69 -0.97 -14.93
N HIS A 155 1.54 -0.57 -15.49
CA HIS A 155 1.31 0.78 -16.01
C HIS A 155 1.39 1.83 -14.90
N GLU A 156 0.65 1.63 -13.80
CA GLU A 156 0.70 2.52 -12.64
C GLU A 156 2.08 2.57 -11.99
N LEU A 157 2.76 1.42 -11.86
CA LEU A 157 4.13 1.36 -11.38
C LEU A 157 5.05 2.18 -12.28
N SER A 158 4.84 2.16 -13.59
CA SER A 158 5.62 2.96 -14.53
C SER A 158 5.38 4.45 -14.36
N HIS A 159 4.16 4.89 -14.04
CA HIS A 159 3.92 6.29 -13.67
C HIS A 159 4.72 6.72 -12.43
N VAL A 160 4.84 5.83 -11.44
CA VAL A 160 5.65 6.06 -10.23
C VAL A 160 7.13 6.11 -10.57
N THR A 161 7.69 5.10 -11.24
CA THR A 161 9.12 5.01 -11.52
C THR A 161 9.59 6.11 -12.45
N GLN A 162 8.77 6.48 -13.43
CA GLN A 162 9.06 7.57 -14.37
C GLN A 162 8.68 8.94 -13.80
N ARG A 163 8.26 9.00 -12.52
CA ARG A 163 7.93 10.21 -11.76
C ARG A 163 7.03 11.17 -12.52
N HIS A 164 6.02 10.67 -13.24
CA HIS A 164 5.19 11.49 -14.12
C HIS A 164 4.46 12.61 -13.39
N ILE A 165 3.97 12.36 -12.17
CA ILE A 165 3.35 13.40 -11.33
C ILE A 165 4.37 14.51 -11.04
N ALA A 166 5.57 14.17 -10.56
CA ALA A 166 6.59 15.16 -10.25
C ALA A 166 7.04 15.96 -11.49
N ARG A 167 7.27 15.28 -12.63
CA ARG A 167 7.62 15.93 -13.89
C ARG A 167 6.51 16.85 -14.41
N SER A 168 5.24 16.46 -14.25
CA SER A 168 4.10 17.29 -14.66
C SER A 168 3.98 18.56 -13.81
N VAL A 169 4.33 18.50 -12.53
CA VAL A 169 4.36 19.66 -11.64
C VAL A 169 5.52 20.58 -12.01
N GLY A 170 6.73 20.04 -12.22
CA GLY A 170 7.89 20.83 -12.65
C GLY A 170 7.67 21.56 -13.99
N ALA A 171 7.00 20.90 -14.94
CA ALA A 171 6.64 21.50 -16.23
C ALA A 171 5.59 22.62 -16.12
N ASN A 172 4.73 22.57 -15.11
CA ASN A 172 3.62 23.51 -14.94
C ASN A 172 3.88 24.46 -13.75
N LYS A 173 4.52 25.60 -14.04
CA LYS A 173 4.87 26.64 -13.03
C LYS A 173 3.70 27.19 -12.20
N LEU A 174 2.45 26.95 -12.61
CA LEU A 174 1.24 27.39 -11.90
C LEU A 174 0.67 26.34 -10.93
N THR A 175 1.14 25.09 -11.01
CA THR A 175 0.69 24.00 -10.13
C THR A 175 1.82 23.61 -9.19
N SER A 176 1.52 23.45 -7.91
CA SER A 176 2.46 22.86 -6.94
C SER A 176 1.97 21.48 -6.54
N LEU A 177 2.88 20.58 -6.16
CA LEU A 177 2.52 19.26 -5.66
C LEU A 177 1.72 19.34 -4.35
N ALA A 178 1.94 20.38 -3.56
CA ALA A 178 1.10 20.70 -2.41
C ALA A 178 -0.32 21.11 -2.83
N GLY A 179 -0.47 21.85 -3.94
CA GLY A 179 -1.76 22.14 -4.56
C GLY A 179 -2.48 20.87 -5.00
N ILE A 180 -1.81 19.99 -5.76
CA ILE A 180 -2.36 18.69 -6.17
C ILE A 180 -2.78 17.86 -4.96
N ALA A 181 -1.93 17.79 -3.93
CA ALA A 181 -2.27 17.10 -2.69
C ALA A 181 -3.52 17.72 -2.03
N GLY A 182 -3.61 19.05 -1.97
CA GLY A 182 -4.80 19.75 -1.45
C GLY A 182 -6.06 19.44 -2.25
N LEU A 183 -5.95 19.29 -3.57
CA LEU A 183 -7.07 18.90 -4.44
C LEU A 183 -7.52 17.46 -4.17
N ILE A 184 -6.59 16.51 -4.11
CA ILE A 184 -6.88 15.10 -3.77
C ILE A 184 -7.57 15.02 -2.41
N LEU A 185 -7.04 15.72 -1.40
CA LEU A 185 -7.62 15.79 -0.06
C LEU A 185 -8.99 16.46 -0.07
N GLY A 186 -9.19 17.49 -0.89
CA GLY A 186 -10.48 18.15 -1.07
C GLY A 186 -11.54 17.23 -1.67
N VAL A 187 -11.17 16.41 -2.67
CA VAL A 187 -12.05 15.40 -3.26
C VAL A 187 -12.42 14.33 -2.23
N LEU A 188 -11.45 13.82 -1.47
CA LEU A 188 -11.69 12.86 -0.37
C LEU A 188 -12.54 13.44 0.76
N ALA A 189 -12.37 14.72 1.10
CA ALA A 189 -13.21 15.37 2.09
C ALA A 189 -14.64 15.55 1.55
N ALA A 190 -14.78 15.87 0.26
CA ALA A 190 -16.06 16.04 -0.40
C ALA A 190 -16.83 14.72 -0.55
N SER A 191 -16.16 13.58 -0.79
CA SER A 191 -16.83 12.26 -0.84
C SER A 191 -17.48 11.87 0.49
N ARG A 192 -17.06 12.48 1.61
CA ARG A 192 -17.63 12.26 2.95
C ARG A 192 -18.88 13.09 3.26
N SER A 193 -19.24 14.06 2.41
CA SER A 193 -20.47 14.85 2.54
C SER A 193 -21.14 15.04 1.18
N PRO A 194 -22.38 14.56 0.99
CA PRO A 194 -23.14 14.78 -0.24
C PRO A 194 -23.21 16.26 -0.65
N GLU A 195 -23.32 17.17 0.32
CA GLU A 195 -23.38 18.61 0.12
C GLU A 195 -22.05 19.18 -0.38
N ALA A 196 -20.92 18.74 0.19
CA ALA A 196 -19.58 19.13 -0.23
C ALA A 196 -19.24 18.56 -1.62
N ALA A 197 -19.61 17.32 -1.90
CA ALA A 197 -19.50 16.72 -3.22
C ALA A 197 -20.28 17.53 -4.26
N ASN A 198 -21.52 17.91 -3.95
CA ASN A 198 -22.35 18.68 -4.87
C ASN A 198 -21.81 20.10 -5.08
N ALA A 199 -21.27 20.75 -4.04
CA ALA A 199 -20.59 22.05 -4.17
C ALA A 199 -19.32 21.99 -5.04
N LEU A 200 -18.53 20.92 -4.91
CA LEU A 200 -17.32 20.71 -5.71
C LEU A 200 -17.65 20.47 -7.20
N ILE A 201 -18.72 19.72 -7.47
CA ILE A 201 -19.21 19.42 -8.83
C ILE A 201 -19.81 20.68 -9.47
N THR A 202 -20.71 21.37 -8.76
CA THR A 202 -21.40 22.57 -9.27
C THR A 202 -20.45 23.77 -9.45
N GLY A 203 -19.40 23.87 -8.63
CA GLY A 203 -18.37 24.90 -8.76
C GLY A 203 -17.35 24.66 -9.88
N GLY A 204 -17.46 23.58 -10.65
CA GLY A 204 -16.52 23.23 -11.74
C GLY A 204 -15.11 22.83 -11.27
N GLN A 205 -14.85 22.85 -9.95
CA GLN A 205 -13.56 22.54 -9.36
C GLN A 205 -13.20 21.07 -9.59
N ALA A 206 -14.15 20.14 -9.51
CA ALA A 206 -13.91 18.72 -9.80
C ALA A 206 -13.37 18.49 -11.23
N VAL A 207 -13.88 19.24 -12.21
CA VAL A 207 -13.44 19.14 -13.62
C VAL A 207 -12.05 19.74 -13.81
N ALA A 208 -11.76 20.87 -13.16
CA ALA A 208 -10.43 21.49 -13.18
C ALA A 208 -9.36 20.60 -12.51
N VAL A 209 -9.71 19.97 -11.39
CA VAL A 209 -8.86 19.00 -10.67
C VAL A 209 -8.57 17.78 -11.54
N GLN A 210 -9.62 17.19 -12.13
CA GLN A 210 -9.45 16.04 -13.01
C GLN A 210 -8.55 16.38 -14.21
N GLY A 211 -8.75 17.54 -14.84
CA GLY A 211 -7.93 17.98 -15.97
C GLY A 211 -6.44 18.18 -15.61
N GLN A 212 -6.13 18.53 -14.36
CA GLN A 212 -4.76 18.67 -13.87
C GLN A 212 -4.10 17.34 -13.50
N LEU A 213 -4.88 16.29 -13.24
CA LEU A 213 -4.41 14.94 -12.91
C LEU A 213 -4.25 14.04 -14.14
N ASN A 214 -4.72 14.49 -15.31
CA ASN A 214 -4.59 13.73 -16.55
C ASN A 214 -3.12 13.71 -17.01
N TYR A 215 -2.60 12.51 -17.25
CA TYR A 215 -1.26 12.36 -17.80
C TYR A 215 -1.20 12.85 -19.26
N SER A 216 -0.04 13.39 -19.65
CA SER A 216 0.19 13.76 -21.04
C SER A 216 0.20 12.50 -21.92
N ARG A 217 -0.08 12.66 -23.22
CA ARG A 217 -0.01 11.54 -24.17
C ARG A 217 1.38 10.89 -24.20
N ASP A 218 2.44 11.69 -23.97
CA ASP A 218 3.81 11.18 -23.91
C ASP A 218 4.05 10.34 -22.65
N ALA A 219 3.53 10.79 -21.51
CA ALA A 219 3.59 10.03 -20.25
C ALA A 219 2.82 8.70 -20.36
N GLU A 220 1.67 8.68 -21.02
CA GLU A 220 0.92 7.45 -21.27
C GLU A 220 1.68 6.47 -22.16
N ARG A 221 2.28 6.96 -23.26
CA ARG A 221 3.11 6.12 -24.13
C ARG A 221 4.35 5.60 -23.42
N GLU A 222 5.01 6.43 -22.61
CA GLU A 222 6.16 5.98 -21.82
C GLU A 222 5.75 4.88 -20.81
N ALA A 223 4.64 5.08 -20.10
CA ALA A 223 4.13 4.12 -19.13
C ALA A 223 3.70 2.79 -19.77
N ASP A 224 3.06 2.81 -20.95
CA ASP A 224 2.71 1.58 -21.68
C ASP A 224 3.97 0.78 -22.03
N ARG A 225 5.03 1.44 -22.49
CA ARG A 225 6.28 0.80 -22.94
C ARG A 225 7.06 0.21 -21.78
N VAL A 226 7.27 1.02 -20.73
CA VAL A 226 7.96 0.59 -19.51
C VAL A 226 7.14 -0.51 -18.84
N GLY A 227 5.83 -0.32 -18.71
CA GLY A 227 4.90 -1.26 -18.09
C GLY A 227 4.85 -2.60 -18.81
N PHE A 228 4.86 -2.61 -20.15
CA PHE A 228 4.90 -3.86 -20.93
C PHE A 228 6.19 -4.65 -20.64
N ASN A 229 7.33 -3.97 -20.57
CA ASN A 229 8.61 -4.59 -20.27
C ASN A 229 8.65 -5.13 -18.83
N VAL A 230 8.13 -4.37 -17.86
CA VAL A 230 8.02 -4.80 -16.46
C VAL A 230 7.08 -5.98 -16.31
N LEU A 231 5.92 -5.95 -16.95
CA LEU A 231 4.94 -7.04 -16.96
C LEU A 231 5.55 -8.35 -17.45
N THR A 232 6.24 -8.30 -18.60
CA THR A 232 6.88 -9.48 -19.20
C THR A 232 8.06 -9.98 -18.39
N GLY A 233 8.88 -9.08 -17.84
CA GLY A 233 10.01 -9.45 -16.98
C GLY A 233 9.57 -10.06 -15.65
N ALA A 234 8.38 -9.70 -15.15
CA ALA A 234 7.76 -10.30 -13.97
C ALA A 234 7.11 -11.68 -14.25
N GLY A 235 7.21 -12.20 -15.48
CA GLY A 235 6.69 -13.52 -15.85
C GLY A 235 5.20 -13.56 -16.18
N TYR A 236 4.52 -12.41 -16.26
CA TYR A 236 3.13 -12.34 -16.73
C TYR A 236 3.04 -12.39 -18.26
N SER A 237 1.91 -12.87 -18.76
CA SER A 237 1.68 -12.95 -20.21
C SER A 237 1.70 -11.54 -20.84
N PRO A 238 2.48 -11.32 -21.91
CA PRO A 238 2.49 -10.04 -22.63
C PRO A 238 1.11 -9.68 -23.20
N ALA A 239 0.26 -10.69 -23.47
CA ALA A 239 -1.10 -10.49 -23.96
C ALA A 239 -2.03 -9.77 -22.96
N GLY A 240 -1.65 -9.69 -21.68
CA GLY A 240 -2.47 -9.06 -20.64
C GLY A 240 -2.79 -7.59 -20.92
N MET A 241 -1.79 -6.81 -21.36
CA MET A 241 -1.94 -5.38 -21.64
C MET A 241 -2.91 -5.09 -22.80
N PRO A 242 -2.71 -5.63 -24.02
CA PRO A 242 -3.66 -5.39 -25.11
C PRO A 242 -5.06 -5.96 -24.81
N ALA A 243 -5.16 -7.13 -24.15
CA ALA A 243 -6.46 -7.67 -23.74
C ALA A 243 -7.20 -6.73 -22.78
N MET A 244 -6.49 -6.12 -21.83
CA MET A 244 -7.07 -5.16 -20.91
C MET A 244 -7.50 -3.86 -21.61
N PHE A 245 -6.69 -3.32 -22.52
CA PHE A 245 -7.07 -2.14 -23.31
C PHE A 245 -8.29 -2.40 -24.18
N GLU A 246 -8.36 -3.54 -24.86
CA GLU A 246 -9.53 -3.91 -25.67
C GLU A 246 -10.78 -4.05 -24.81
N LYS A 247 -10.65 -4.63 -23.62
CA LYS A 247 -11.74 -4.72 -22.65
C LYS A 247 -12.24 -3.36 -22.22
N LEU A 248 -11.34 -2.44 -21.87
CA LEU A 248 -11.70 -1.05 -21.52
C LEU A 248 -12.37 -0.33 -22.70
N LEU A 249 -11.86 -0.50 -23.91
CA LEU A 249 -12.46 0.07 -25.12
C LEU A 249 -13.87 -0.50 -25.37
N GLN A 250 -14.04 -1.82 -25.30
CA GLN A 250 -15.33 -2.46 -25.48
C GLN A 250 -16.33 -1.99 -24.43
N ALA A 251 -15.91 -1.97 -23.16
CA ALA A 251 -16.74 -1.52 -22.06
C ALA A 251 -17.14 -0.04 -22.21
N SER A 252 -16.22 0.82 -22.70
CA SER A 252 -16.49 2.24 -22.95
C SER A 252 -17.52 2.48 -24.06
N ARG A 253 -17.64 1.56 -25.02
CA ARG A 253 -18.62 1.63 -26.12
C ARG A 253 -20.02 1.19 -25.71
N LEU A 254 -20.12 0.25 -24.76
CA LEU A 254 -21.39 -0.30 -24.27
C LEU A 254 -22.04 0.58 -23.21
N ASN A 255 -21.28 1.49 -22.58
CA ASN A 255 -21.79 2.52 -21.69
C ASN A 255 -21.91 3.84 -22.47
N ASP A 256 -23.14 4.31 -22.71
CA ASP A 256 -23.45 5.61 -23.35
C ASP A 256 -22.82 6.83 -22.64
N SER A 257 -22.21 6.64 -21.48
CA SER A 257 -21.58 7.69 -20.68
C SER A 257 -20.05 7.81 -20.83
N GLN A 258 -19.33 6.95 -21.56
CA GLN A 258 -17.85 6.98 -21.64
C GLN A 258 -17.11 7.09 -20.28
N ASN A 259 -17.78 6.80 -19.16
CA ASN A 259 -17.40 7.37 -17.86
C ASN A 259 -16.61 6.43 -16.94
N TYR A 260 -15.70 5.60 -17.46
CA TYR A 260 -14.74 4.92 -16.59
C TYR A 260 -13.76 5.95 -16.01
N PRO A 261 -13.64 6.09 -14.68
CA PRO A 261 -12.67 7.01 -14.09
C PRO A 261 -11.25 6.74 -14.60
N TYR A 262 -10.87 5.47 -14.78
CA TYR A 262 -9.59 5.09 -15.38
C TYR A 262 -9.34 5.71 -16.75
N LEU A 263 -10.34 5.73 -17.64
CA LEU A 263 -10.18 6.32 -18.99
C LEU A 263 -10.18 7.85 -18.97
N ARG A 264 -10.60 8.48 -17.87
CA ARG A 264 -10.49 9.93 -17.70
C ARG A 264 -9.08 10.34 -17.34
N SER A 265 -8.43 9.61 -16.42
CA SER A 265 -7.02 9.84 -16.05
C SER A 265 -6.03 9.26 -17.07
N HIS A 266 -6.39 8.17 -17.77
CA HIS A 266 -5.58 7.48 -18.77
C HIS A 266 -6.33 7.36 -20.12
N PRO A 267 -6.39 8.43 -20.93
CA PRO A 267 -7.12 8.41 -22.20
C PRO A 267 -6.59 7.33 -23.15
N LEU A 268 -7.40 6.30 -23.39
CA LEU A 268 -7.03 5.20 -24.28
C LEU A 268 -7.27 5.57 -25.75
N THR A 269 -6.23 5.46 -26.57
CA THR A 269 -6.29 5.74 -28.01
C THR A 269 -6.11 4.46 -28.84
N THR A 270 -6.57 4.48 -30.08
CA THR A 270 -6.32 3.39 -31.05
C THR A 270 -4.83 3.19 -31.31
N GLU A 271 -4.03 4.26 -31.23
CA GLU A 271 -2.56 4.22 -31.30
C GLU A 271 -1.97 3.35 -30.19
N ARG A 272 -2.36 3.58 -28.92
CA ARG A 272 -1.86 2.82 -27.76
C ARG A 272 -2.21 1.33 -27.85
N ILE A 273 -3.43 1.01 -28.29
CA ILE A 273 -3.86 -0.37 -28.53
C ILE A 273 -3.03 -1.00 -29.65
N GLY A 274 -2.82 -0.27 -30.75
CA GLY A 274 -2.00 -0.71 -31.87
C GLY A 274 -0.55 -0.97 -31.45
N GLU A 275 0.03 -0.10 -30.61
CA GLU A 275 1.38 -0.29 -30.09
C GLU A 275 1.46 -1.52 -29.15
N ALA A 276 0.53 -1.66 -28.20
CA ALA A 276 0.50 -2.81 -27.30
C ALA A 276 0.38 -4.13 -28.07
N ARG A 277 -0.44 -4.17 -29.14
CA ARG A 277 -0.52 -5.31 -30.06
C ARG A 277 0.77 -5.54 -30.84
N SER A 278 1.37 -4.48 -31.38
CA SER A 278 2.62 -4.58 -32.12
C SER A 278 3.76 -5.13 -31.26
N ARG A 279 3.77 -4.84 -29.95
CA ARG A 279 4.74 -5.36 -28.98
C ARG A 279 4.58 -6.85 -28.69
N LEU A 280 3.41 -7.44 -28.92
CA LEU A 280 3.24 -8.90 -28.86
C LEU A 280 4.05 -9.61 -29.96
N GLY A 281 4.25 -8.95 -31.10
CA GLY A 281 4.86 -9.55 -32.29
C GLY A 281 3.94 -10.54 -33.01
N VAL A 282 4.52 -11.29 -33.95
CA VAL A 282 3.79 -12.25 -34.84
C VAL A 282 3.59 -13.62 -34.17
N ALA A 283 4.32 -13.90 -33.08
CA ALA A 283 4.08 -15.09 -32.28
C ALA A 283 2.75 -14.91 -31.54
N ASN A 284 1.69 -15.60 -31.98
CA ASN A 284 0.41 -15.65 -31.29
C ASN A 284 0.64 -15.90 -29.80
N ALA A 285 0.55 -14.85 -28.99
CA ALA A 285 0.59 -14.99 -27.55
C ALA A 285 -0.62 -15.82 -27.18
N ALA A 286 -0.40 -17.02 -26.64
CA ALA A 286 -1.48 -17.84 -26.13
C ALA A 286 -2.37 -16.95 -25.23
N PRO A 287 -3.72 -17.10 -25.29
CA PRO A 287 -4.61 -16.33 -24.44
C PRO A 287 -4.10 -16.39 -23.00
N PRO A 288 -4.09 -15.26 -22.28
CA PRO A 288 -3.55 -15.24 -20.93
C PRO A 288 -4.25 -16.30 -20.09
N ALA A 289 -3.47 -17.07 -19.34
CA ALA A 289 -4.02 -18.13 -18.50
C ALA A 289 -5.01 -17.52 -17.48
N ARG A 290 -6.11 -18.24 -17.23
CA ARG A 290 -7.13 -17.88 -16.24
C ARG A 290 -7.06 -18.84 -15.05
N PRO A 291 -6.03 -18.73 -14.17
CA PRO A 291 -5.90 -19.60 -13.01
C PRO A 291 -7.11 -19.45 -12.08
N LEU A 292 -7.50 -20.54 -11.43
CA LEU A 292 -8.68 -20.57 -10.57
C LEU A 292 -8.54 -19.60 -9.40
N LEU A 293 -7.33 -19.42 -8.86
CA LEU A 293 -7.07 -18.40 -7.83
C LEU A 293 -7.56 -16.99 -8.25
N HIS A 294 -7.29 -16.57 -9.49
CA HIS A 294 -7.73 -15.24 -9.95
C HIS A 294 -9.27 -15.16 -10.02
N VAL A 295 -9.95 -16.25 -10.38
CA VAL A 295 -11.41 -16.32 -10.38
C VAL A 295 -11.99 -16.14 -8.97
N LEU A 296 -11.35 -16.75 -7.96
CA LEU A 296 -11.74 -16.59 -6.57
C LEU A 296 -11.50 -15.17 -6.05
N MET A 297 -10.37 -14.55 -6.40
CA MET A 297 -10.08 -13.16 -6.02
C MET A 297 -11.02 -12.16 -6.72
N GLN A 298 -11.37 -12.42 -7.97
CA GLN A 298 -12.38 -11.67 -8.70
C GLN A 298 -13.75 -11.77 -8.00
N ALA A 299 -14.16 -12.97 -7.58
CA ALA A 299 -15.40 -13.17 -6.83
C ALA A 299 -15.37 -12.46 -5.47
N ARG A 300 -14.25 -12.54 -4.74
CA ARG A 300 -14.04 -11.81 -3.48
C ARG A 300 -14.19 -10.30 -3.66
N ALA A 301 -13.54 -9.73 -4.68
CA ALA A 301 -13.63 -8.31 -5.00
C ALA A 301 -15.08 -7.87 -5.32
N ARG A 302 -15.83 -8.68 -6.10
CA ARG A 302 -17.24 -8.41 -6.42
C ARG A 302 -18.15 -8.34 -5.20
N VAL A 303 -17.90 -9.17 -4.19
CA VAL A 303 -18.67 -9.16 -2.94
C VAL A 303 -18.26 -7.96 -2.07
N LEU A 304 -16.95 -7.72 -1.93
CA LEU A 304 -16.44 -6.70 -1.02
C LEU A 304 -16.64 -5.26 -1.54
N MET A 305 -16.75 -5.05 -2.85
CA MET A 305 -17.00 -3.72 -3.43
C MET A 305 -18.39 -3.15 -3.11
N ASP A 306 -19.33 -3.96 -2.64
CA ASP A 306 -20.59 -3.49 -2.04
C ASP A 306 -21.15 -4.49 -1.04
N THR A 307 -20.99 -4.17 0.24
CA THR A 307 -21.47 -4.99 1.35
C THR A 307 -22.82 -4.53 1.91
N ARG A 308 -23.58 -3.70 1.19
CA ARG A 308 -24.98 -3.43 1.57
C ARG A 308 -25.77 -4.73 1.50
N ASP A 309 -26.73 -4.90 2.42
CA ASP A 309 -27.48 -6.15 2.55
C ASP A 309 -28.13 -6.62 1.23
N SER A 310 -28.71 -5.71 0.44
CA SER A 310 -29.30 -6.05 -0.86
C SER A 310 -28.28 -6.56 -1.89
N ALA A 311 -27.04 -6.09 -1.84
CA ALA A 311 -25.96 -6.57 -2.71
C ALA A 311 -25.44 -7.93 -2.25
N LEU A 312 -25.33 -8.12 -0.93
CA LEU A 312 -24.96 -9.41 -0.35
C LEU A 312 -26.02 -10.48 -0.65
N GLN A 313 -27.30 -10.16 -0.54
CA GLN A 313 -28.39 -11.07 -0.94
C GLN A 313 -28.24 -11.51 -2.40
N ARG A 314 -28.06 -10.55 -3.33
CA ARG A 314 -27.83 -10.89 -4.75
C ARG A 314 -26.59 -11.77 -4.95
N ALA A 315 -25.53 -11.52 -4.18
CA ALA A 315 -24.31 -12.32 -4.25
C ALA A 315 -24.52 -13.76 -3.73
N GLN A 316 -25.35 -13.94 -2.69
CA GLN A 316 -25.71 -15.28 -2.21
C GLN A 316 -26.50 -16.07 -3.26
N ASP A 317 -27.44 -15.42 -3.97
CA ASP A 317 -28.36 -16.10 -4.90
C ASP A 317 -27.67 -16.71 -6.14
N PHE A 318 -26.38 -16.44 -6.34
CA PHE A 318 -25.56 -17.11 -7.34
C PHE A 318 -25.28 -18.58 -7.05
N ASP A 319 -25.53 -19.09 -5.83
CA ASP A 319 -25.44 -20.53 -5.50
C ASP A 319 -26.67 -21.35 -5.87
N THR A 320 -27.76 -20.71 -6.30
CA THR A 320 -29.00 -21.42 -6.65
C THR A 320 -28.81 -22.26 -7.90
N GLU A 321 -29.49 -23.41 -8.00
CA GLU A 321 -29.41 -24.29 -9.17
C GLU A 321 -29.72 -23.54 -10.48
N ARG A 322 -30.72 -22.66 -10.45
CA ARG A 322 -31.08 -21.79 -11.58
C ARG A 322 -29.94 -20.87 -11.99
N ALA A 323 -29.27 -20.23 -11.03
CA ALA A 323 -28.13 -19.36 -11.32
C ALA A 323 -26.94 -20.17 -11.84
N LEU A 324 -26.57 -21.27 -11.17
CA LEU A 324 -25.45 -22.12 -11.56
C LEU A 324 -25.65 -22.82 -12.92
N ALA A 325 -26.91 -23.03 -13.35
CA ALA A 325 -27.24 -23.53 -14.67
C ALA A 325 -26.98 -22.50 -15.79
N THR A 326 -26.98 -21.20 -15.47
CA THR A 326 -26.66 -20.13 -16.45
C THR A 326 -25.16 -19.89 -16.60
N VAL A 327 -24.35 -20.46 -15.72
CA VAL A 327 -22.90 -20.28 -15.69
C VAL A 327 -22.22 -21.26 -16.65
N ALA A 328 -21.51 -20.72 -17.63
CA ALA A 328 -20.99 -21.49 -18.76
C ALA A 328 -19.80 -22.41 -18.41
N THR A 329 -18.95 -22.04 -17.46
CA THR A 329 -17.69 -22.78 -17.18
C THR A 329 -17.60 -23.26 -15.73
N PRO A 330 -16.89 -24.38 -15.45
CA PRO A 330 -16.61 -24.83 -14.09
C PRO A 330 -15.89 -23.78 -13.24
N ALA A 331 -14.97 -23.02 -13.84
CA ALA A 331 -14.27 -21.93 -13.17
C ALA A 331 -15.22 -20.81 -12.74
N ASP A 332 -16.13 -20.38 -13.63
CA ASP A 332 -17.13 -19.37 -13.30
C ASP A 332 -18.09 -19.88 -12.21
N ARG A 333 -18.42 -21.18 -12.23
CA ARG A 333 -19.25 -21.83 -11.20
C ARG A 333 -18.55 -21.82 -9.84
N LEU A 334 -17.25 -22.12 -9.82
CA LEU A 334 -16.41 -22.02 -8.62
C LEU A 334 -16.40 -20.58 -8.07
N GLY A 335 -16.25 -19.58 -8.94
CA GLY A 335 -16.31 -18.16 -8.56
C GLY A 335 -17.67 -17.77 -7.98
N ALA A 336 -18.78 -18.21 -8.58
CA ALA A 336 -20.13 -17.99 -8.09
C ALA A 336 -20.34 -18.56 -6.68
N LEU A 337 -19.93 -19.81 -6.46
CA LEU A 337 -20.04 -20.49 -5.16
C LEU A 337 -19.15 -19.83 -4.09
N TYR A 338 -17.92 -19.45 -4.44
CA TYR A 338 -17.04 -18.69 -3.53
C TYR A 338 -17.67 -17.35 -3.13
N GLY A 339 -18.21 -16.61 -4.11
CA GLY A 339 -18.89 -15.34 -3.88
C GLY A 339 -20.10 -15.49 -2.97
N SER A 340 -20.94 -16.50 -3.21
CA SER A 340 -22.08 -16.80 -2.35
C SER A 340 -21.64 -17.15 -0.93
N ALA A 341 -20.62 -18.01 -0.78
CA ALA A 341 -20.10 -18.39 0.53
C ALA A 341 -19.61 -17.17 1.32
N LEU A 342 -18.83 -16.28 0.70
CA LEU A 342 -18.37 -15.06 1.34
C LEU A 342 -19.53 -14.12 1.72
N ALA A 343 -20.49 -13.92 0.81
CA ALA A 343 -21.68 -13.12 1.11
C ALA A 343 -22.49 -13.71 2.27
N SER A 344 -22.60 -15.04 2.32
CA SER A 344 -23.27 -15.77 3.40
C SER A 344 -22.54 -15.64 4.74
N ILE A 345 -21.20 -15.68 4.76
CA ILE A 345 -20.40 -15.39 5.96
C ILE A 345 -20.65 -13.96 6.44
N LEU A 346 -20.65 -12.97 5.55
CA LEU A 346 -20.88 -11.56 5.90
C LEU A 346 -22.29 -11.32 6.45
N ARG A 347 -23.30 -12.07 5.99
CA ARG A 347 -24.67 -12.04 6.51
C ARG A 347 -24.91 -12.98 7.70
N ARG A 348 -23.88 -13.72 8.13
CA ARG A 348 -23.94 -14.74 9.20
C ARG A 348 -24.87 -15.93 8.92
N ASP A 349 -25.17 -16.21 7.66
CA ASP A 349 -25.81 -17.46 7.22
C ASP A 349 -24.76 -18.55 7.04
N PHE A 350 -24.28 -19.08 8.16
CA PHE A 350 -23.18 -20.03 8.20
C PHE A 350 -23.53 -21.38 7.56
N SER A 351 -24.80 -21.81 7.64
CA SER A 351 -25.30 -23.01 6.98
C SER A 351 -25.15 -22.92 5.46
N ARG A 352 -25.62 -21.82 4.86
CA ARG A 352 -25.50 -21.59 3.42
C ARG A 352 -24.06 -21.42 2.99
N ALA A 353 -23.24 -20.74 3.80
CA ALA A 353 -21.81 -20.61 3.55
C ALA A 353 -21.12 -21.97 3.47
N ASP A 354 -21.37 -22.86 4.43
CA ASP A 354 -20.77 -24.19 4.48
C ASP A 354 -21.23 -25.07 3.31
N ALA A 355 -22.52 -24.97 2.92
CA ALA A 355 -23.05 -25.66 1.74
C ALA A 355 -22.40 -25.20 0.44
N ALA A 356 -22.27 -23.88 0.23
CA ALA A 356 -21.62 -23.31 -0.94
C ALA A 356 -20.12 -23.68 -1.01
N LEU A 357 -19.40 -23.65 0.11
CA LEU A 357 -17.99 -24.09 0.20
C LEU A 357 -17.84 -25.58 -0.11
N SER A 358 -18.74 -26.42 0.40
CA SER A 358 -18.76 -27.86 0.11
C SER A 358 -18.96 -28.13 -1.38
N ALA A 359 -19.89 -27.42 -2.02
CA ALA A 359 -20.12 -27.52 -3.46
C ALA A 359 -18.96 -26.96 -4.31
N ALA A 360 -18.24 -25.96 -3.81
CA ALA A 360 -17.09 -25.36 -4.49
C ALA A 360 -15.86 -26.27 -4.50
N ARG A 361 -15.65 -27.06 -3.44
CA ARG A 361 -14.44 -27.87 -3.23
C ARG A 361 -14.05 -28.77 -4.41
N PRO A 362 -14.93 -29.62 -4.97
CA PRO A 362 -14.56 -30.49 -6.10
C PRO A 362 -14.18 -29.72 -7.37
N LEU A 363 -14.61 -28.46 -7.52
CA LEU A 363 -14.25 -27.62 -8.68
C LEU A 363 -12.84 -27.03 -8.57
N ALA A 364 -12.23 -27.08 -7.38
CA ALA A 364 -10.86 -26.63 -7.13
C ALA A 364 -9.86 -27.81 -7.03
N ASP A 365 -10.33 -29.05 -7.14
CA ASP A 365 -9.48 -30.24 -7.03
C ASP A 365 -8.36 -30.22 -8.09
N GLY A 366 -7.13 -30.48 -7.63
CA GLY A 366 -5.93 -30.44 -8.47
C GLY A 366 -5.26 -29.06 -8.58
N ASP A 367 -5.94 -27.97 -8.19
CA ASP A 367 -5.36 -26.62 -8.10
C ASP A 367 -5.10 -26.27 -6.63
N LYS A 368 -3.81 -26.27 -6.23
CA LYS A 368 -3.40 -26.03 -4.84
C LYS A 368 -3.74 -24.61 -4.37
N ASP A 369 -3.62 -23.61 -5.25
CA ASP A 369 -3.85 -22.22 -4.90
C ASP A 369 -5.34 -21.95 -4.69
N ALA A 370 -6.20 -22.51 -5.56
CA ALA A 370 -7.64 -22.44 -5.39
C ALA A 370 -8.11 -23.21 -4.14
N THR A 371 -7.52 -24.38 -3.88
CA THR A 371 -7.79 -25.16 -2.67
C THR A 371 -7.44 -24.37 -1.41
N ASN A 372 -6.27 -23.73 -1.37
CA ASN A 372 -5.85 -22.89 -0.26
C ASN A 372 -6.76 -21.67 -0.08
N ALA A 373 -7.20 -21.03 -1.17
CA ALA A 373 -8.12 -19.90 -1.10
C ALA A 373 -9.52 -20.29 -0.57
N LEU A 374 -10.02 -21.48 -0.90
CA LEU A 374 -11.25 -22.02 -0.29
C LEU A 374 -11.07 -22.35 1.19
N ALA A 375 -9.91 -22.89 1.57
CA ALA A 375 -9.57 -23.15 2.97
C ALA A 375 -9.45 -21.86 3.78
N LEU A 376 -8.88 -20.79 3.21
CA LEU A 376 -8.85 -19.46 3.81
C LEU A 376 -10.26 -18.87 4.01
N LEU A 377 -11.16 -19.02 3.05
CA LEU A 377 -12.56 -18.58 3.22
C LEU A 377 -13.30 -19.42 4.27
N THR A 378 -13.04 -20.72 4.31
CA THR A 378 -13.56 -21.61 5.37
C THR A 378 -13.07 -21.16 6.75
N LEU A 379 -11.76 -20.89 6.89
CA LEU A 379 -11.16 -20.38 8.12
C LEU A 379 -11.79 -19.04 8.54
N GLN A 380 -11.98 -18.11 7.59
CA GLN A 380 -12.67 -16.85 7.86
C GLN A 380 -14.08 -17.08 8.43
N GLY A 381 -14.85 -17.99 7.84
CA GLY A 381 -16.19 -18.35 8.33
C GLY A 381 -16.18 -18.97 9.74
N LEU A 382 -15.18 -19.79 10.06
CA LEU A 382 -15.00 -20.40 11.39
C LEU A 382 -14.59 -19.37 12.44
N LEU A 383 -13.67 -18.46 12.11
CA LEU A 383 -13.23 -17.39 13.00
C LEU A 383 -14.37 -16.40 13.31
N VAL A 384 -15.18 -16.03 12.32
CA VAL A 384 -16.34 -15.12 12.50
C VAL A 384 -17.39 -15.75 13.43
N ARG A 385 -17.63 -17.06 13.34
CA ARG A 385 -18.58 -17.77 14.22
C ARG A 385 -17.98 -18.23 15.56
N SER A 386 -16.71 -17.87 15.83
CA SER A 386 -15.97 -18.27 17.04
C SER A 386 -15.78 -19.78 17.24
N ASP A 387 -15.75 -20.56 16.16
CA ASP A 387 -15.49 -22.01 16.19
C ASP A 387 -13.98 -22.30 16.16
N GLY A 388 -13.34 -22.11 17.32
CA GLY A 388 -11.90 -22.24 17.47
C GLY A 388 -11.38 -23.66 17.18
N ALA A 389 -12.11 -24.70 17.58
CA ALA A 389 -11.66 -26.09 17.45
C ALA A 389 -11.55 -26.51 15.98
N ARG A 390 -12.55 -26.18 15.15
CA ARG A 390 -12.45 -26.44 13.69
C ARG A 390 -11.47 -25.51 13.02
N ALA A 391 -11.36 -24.26 13.47
CA ALA A 391 -10.40 -23.30 12.93
C ALA A 391 -8.95 -23.79 13.10
N ASP A 392 -8.60 -24.40 14.24
CA ASP A 392 -7.24 -24.92 14.49
C ASP A 392 -6.81 -25.95 13.45
N GLY A 393 -7.71 -26.86 13.06
CA GLY A 393 -7.42 -27.87 12.04
C GLY A 393 -7.12 -27.27 10.65
N VAL A 394 -7.97 -26.34 10.20
CA VAL A 394 -7.79 -25.65 8.92
C VAL A 394 -6.53 -24.78 8.94
N LEU A 395 -6.35 -24.00 10.00
CA LEU A 395 -5.20 -23.12 10.18
C LEU A 395 -3.88 -23.90 10.20
N GLY A 396 -3.82 -25.02 10.94
CA GLY A 396 -2.64 -25.89 10.98
C GLY A 396 -2.26 -26.41 9.59
N SER A 397 -3.24 -26.84 8.79
CA SER A 397 -2.98 -27.30 7.41
C SER A 397 -2.42 -26.20 6.50
N LEU A 398 -2.96 -24.97 6.62
CA LEU A 398 -2.53 -23.84 5.82
C LEU A 398 -1.12 -23.36 6.20
N LEU A 399 -0.77 -23.41 7.48
CA LEU A 399 0.56 -23.04 7.98
C LEU A 399 1.65 -24.05 7.62
N ALA A 400 1.28 -25.32 7.47
CA ALA A 400 2.18 -26.37 7.03
C ALA A 400 2.47 -26.33 5.52
N ALA A 401 1.64 -25.61 4.74
CA ALA A 401 1.88 -25.42 3.32
C ALA A 401 3.12 -24.54 3.07
N PRO A 402 3.85 -24.73 1.94
CA PRO A 402 4.99 -23.88 1.59
C PRO A 402 4.60 -22.39 1.58
N GLY A 403 5.40 -21.54 2.23
CA GLY A 403 5.14 -20.10 2.36
C GLY A 403 4.05 -19.74 3.38
N GLY A 404 3.37 -20.71 3.99
CA GLY A 404 2.28 -20.45 4.94
C GLY A 404 2.72 -19.69 6.20
N GLN A 405 3.97 -19.86 6.62
CA GLN A 405 4.53 -19.13 7.78
C GLN A 405 4.82 -17.65 7.47
N ASP A 406 5.04 -17.31 6.21
CA ASP A 406 5.39 -15.96 5.77
C ASP A 406 4.15 -15.16 5.33
N SER A 407 2.98 -15.82 5.23
CA SER A 407 1.72 -15.20 4.81
C SER A 407 1.17 -14.24 5.86
N ARG A 408 0.96 -12.98 5.45
CA ARG A 408 0.30 -11.95 6.26
C ARG A 408 -1.12 -12.39 6.64
N THR A 409 -1.87 -12.97 5.71
CA THR A 409 -3.23 -13.46 5.94
C THR A 409 -3.25 -14.49 7.07
N LEU A 410 -2.33 -15.46 7.05
CA LEU A 410 -2.28 -16.50 8.07
C LEU A 410 -1.77 -15.97 9.42
N LEU A 411 -0.85 -15.00 9.41
CA LEU A 411 -0.43 -14.29 10.63
C LEU A 411 -1.62 -13.61 11.33
N LEU A 412 -2.44 -12.87 10.58
CA LEU A 412 -3.63 -12.21 11.12
C LEU A 412 -4.70 -13.23 11.55
N ALA A 413 -4.88 -14.32 10.81
CA ALA A 413 -5.81 -15.38 11.17
C ALA A 413 -5.40 -16.11 12.46
N GLN A 414 -4.10 -16.35 12.68
CA GLN A 414 -3.56 -16.87 13.94
C GLN A 414 -3.85 -15.94 15.11
N ALA A 415 -3.63 -14.64 14.92
CA ALA A 415 -3.91 -13.66 15.96
C ALA A 415 -5.40 -13.64 16.30
N GLN A 416 -6.28 -13.65 15.30
CA GLN A 416 -7.72 -13.74 15.51
C GLN A 416 -8.10 -15.03 16.24
N ARG A 417 -7.51 -16.18 15.86
CA ARG A 417 -7.75 -17.45 16.54
C ARG A 417 -7.33 -17.41 18.02
N ALA A 418 -6.20 -16.78 18.33
CA ALA A 418 -5.70 -16.63 19.70
C ALA A 418 -6.53 -15.64 20.54
N LEU A 419 -7.37 -14.80 19.93
CA LEU A 419 -8.29 -13.90 20.61
C LEU A 419 -9.66 -14.53 20.92
N LEU A 420 -9.98 -15.67 20.31
CA LEU A 420 -11.24 -16.39 20.53
C LEU A 420 -11.28 -17.09 21.90
N PRO A 421 -12.49 -17.40 22.43
CA PRO A 421 -12.65 -18.25 23.60
C PRO A 421 -11.95 -19.61 23.45
N GLY A 422 -11.49 -20.18 24.56
CA GLY A 422 -10.76 -21.45 24.58
C GLY A 422 -9.30 -21.38 24.09
N SER A 423 -8.78 -20.18 23.82
CA SER A 423 -7.34 -19.98 23.61
C SER A 423 -6.56 -20.08 24.91
N THR A 424 -5.36 -20.66 24.86
CA THR A 424 -4.44 -20.69 26.02
C THR A 424 -3.51 -19.47 26.03
N PRO A 425 -2.94 -19.09 27.20
CA PRO A 425 -1.90 -18.06 27.26
C PRO A 425 -0.70 -18.37 26.36
N GLU A 426 -0.35 -19.64 26.16
CA GLU A 426 0.74 -20.07 25.28
C GLU A 426 0.43 -19.75 23.82
N MET A 427 -0.82 -20.00 23.37
CA MET A 427 -1.26 -19.63 22.02
C MET A 427 -1.22 -18.11 21.82
N GLN A 428 -1.65 -17.35 22.83
CA GLN A 428 -1.63 -15.88 22.79
C GLN A 428 -0.20 -15.34 22.71
N ARG A 429 0.73 -15.87 23.51
CA ARG A 429 2.16 -15.51 23.46
C ARG A 429 2.76 -15.84 22.09
N ALA A 430 2.55 -17.05 21.58
CA ALA A 430 3.08 -17.46 20.28
C ALA A 430 2.56 -16.57 19.14
N ALA A 431 1.28 -16.20 19.15
CA ALA A 431 0.70 -15.31 18.14
C ALA A 431 1.31 -13.90 18.21
N VAL A 432 1.46 -13.33 19.41
CA VAL A 432 1.99 -11.97 19.57
C VAL A 432 3.48 -11.87 19.29
N ASP A 433 4.28 -12.90 19.61
CA ASP A 433 5.72 -12.94 19.27
C ASP A 433 5.95 -12.90 17.75
N ARG A 434 5.09 -13.60 17.00
CA ARG A 434 5.09 -13.53 15.53
C ARG A 434 4.70 -12.16 15.02
N LEU A 435 3.63 -11.58 15.57
CA LEU A 435 3.21 -10.23 15.19
C LEU A 435 4.30 -9.20 15.48
N GLN A 436 5.00 -9.31 16.61
CA GLN A 436 6.13 -8.43 16.95
C GLN A 436 7.27 -8.54 15.94
N THR A 437 7.60 -9.76 15.53
CA THR A 437 8.61 -10.01 14.48
C THR A 437 8.17 -9.38 13.16
N TRP A 438 6.89 -9.53 12.80
CA TRP A 438 6.33 -8.97 11.58
C TRP A 438 6.37 -7.44 11.55
N VAL A 439 5.84 -6.77 12.58
CA VAL A 439 5.72 -5.31 12.61
C VAL A 439 7.06 -4.59 12.79
N ALA A 440 8.12 -5.30 13.20
CA ALA A 440 9.48 -4.76 13.19
C ALA A 440 9.94 -4.38 11.76
N VAL A 441 9.49 -5.15 10.77
CA VAL A 441 9.77 -4.96 9.35
C VAL A 441 8.61 -4.24 8.65
N HIS A 442 7.37 -4.63 8.93
CA HIS A 442 6.15 -4.11 8.31
C HIS A 442 5.46 -3.09 9.21
N ARG A 443 6.16 -1.99 9.51
CA ARG A 443 5.71 -0.98 10.47
C ARG A 443 4.38 -0.30 10.10
N GLN A 444 4.00 -0.34 8.82
CA GLN A 444 2.77 0.24 8.28
C GLN A 444 1.57 -0.73 8.31
N ASP A 445 1.68 -1.88 8.96
CA ASP A 445 0.58 -2.83 9.09
C ASP A 445 -0.30 -2.54 10.32
N ALA A 446 -1.36 -1.76 10.11
CA ALA A 446 -2.27 -1.34 11.18
C ALA A 446 -2.98 -2.52 11.87
N LEU A 447 -3.42 -3.53 11.08
CA LEU A 447 -4.14 -4.69 11.61
C LEU A 447 -3.21 -5.57 12.45
N ALA A 448 -1.94 -5.73 12.06
CA ALA A 448 -0.97 -6.48 12.85
C ALA A 448 -0.70 -5.79 14.20
N TRP A 449 -0.49 -4.47 14.19
CA TRP A 449 -0.35 -3.68 15.43
C TRP A 449 -1.58 -3.77 16.32
N GLY A 450 -2.77 -3.60 15.75
CA GLY A 450 -4.04 -3.67 16.50
C GLY A 450 -4.32 -5.07 17.06
N SER A 451 -3.93 -6.13 16.36
CA SER A 451 -4.03 -7.50 16.85
C SER A 451 -3.04 -7.76 17.99
N ALA A 452 -1.80 -7.25 17.87
CA ALA A 452 -0.80 -7.34 18.92
C ALA A 452 -1.26 -6.60 20.19
N ALA A 453 -1.86 -5.43 20.05
CA ALA A 453 -2.43 -4.67 21.17
C ALA A 453 -3.49 -5.49 21.94
N GLN A 454 -4.42 -6.11 21.22
CA GLN A 454 -5.46 -6.94 21.84
C GLN A 454 -4.88 -8.16 22.55
N LEU A 455 -3.88 -8.81 21.97
CA LEU A 455 -3.21 -9.96 22.60
C LEU A 455 -2.42 -9.56 23.85
N TRP A 456 -1.70 -8.44 23.82
CA TRP A 456 -1.01 -7.93 25.01
C TRP A 456 -1.97 -7.59 26.14
N GLU A 457 -3.15 -7.04 25.82
CA GLU A 457 -4.18 -6.78 26.82
C GLU A 457 -4.69 -8.09 27.44
N ARG A 458 -4.94 -9.13 26.63
CA ARG A 458 -5.33 -10.47 27.12
C ARG A 458 -4.27 -11.10 28.03
N LEU A 459 -3.00 -10.85 27.74
CA LEU A 459 -1.85 -11.32 28.53
C LEU A 459 -1.55 -10.43 29.76
N GLY A 460 -2.33 -9.37 29.99
CA GLY A 460 -2.14 -8.45 31.11
C GLY A 460 -0.96 -7.47 30.95
N GLN A 461 -0.35 -7.39 29.77
CA GLN A 461 0.79 -6.50 29.48
C GLN A 461 0.31 -5.14 28.98
N ARG A 462 -0.34 -4.38 29.86
CA ARG A 462 -1.03 -3.13 29.53
C ARG A 462 -0.15 -2.09 28.85
N LEU A 463 1.11 -1.91 29.28
CA LEU A 463 2.00 -0.92 28.68
C LEU A 463 2.28 -1.24 27.20
N ARG A 464 2.57 -2.52 26.90
CA ARG A 464 2.77 -3.00 25.53
C ARG A 464 1.50 -2.91 24.70
N ALA A 465 0.35 -3.22 25.30
CA ALA A 465 -0.95 -3.12 24.65
C ALA A 465 -1.24 -1.69 24.19
N VAL A 466 -1.10 -0.71 25.09
CA VAL A 466 -1.35 0.71 24.79
C VAL A 466 -0.36 1.25 23.77
N ARG A 467 0.91 0.84 23.82
CA ARG A 467 1.90 1.23 22.80
C ARG A 467 1.56 0.66 21.43
N ALA A 468 1.24 -0.64 21.33
CA ALA A 468 0.86 -1.26 20.06
C ALA A 468 -0.43 -0.66 19.48
N ASP A 469 -1.40 -0.31 20.32
CA ASP A 469 -2.61 0.41 19.88
C ASP A 469 -2.25 1.81 19.38
N ALA A 470 -1.32 2.52 20.02
CA ALA A 470 -0.85 3.82 19.54
C ALA A 470 -0.23 3.74 18.14
N GLU A 471 0.60 2.73 17.87
CA GLU A 471 1.17 2.50 16.54
C GLU A 471 0.07 2.20 15.51
N SER A 472 -0.88 1.33 15.84
CA SER A 472 -2.02 1.03 14.97
C SER A 472 -2.79 2.31 14.60
N ARG A 473 -3.08 3.18 15.59
CA ARG A 473 -3.75 4.48 15.38
C ARG A 473 -2.94 5.41 14.49
N ALA A 474 -1.63 5.49 14.71
CA ALA A 474 -0.75 6.33 13.90
C ALA A 474 -0.76 5.87 12.42
N VAL A 475 -0.69 4.56 12.18
CA VAL A 475 -0.70 3.98 10.84
C VAL A 475 -2.01 4.25 10.11
N VAL A 476 -3.17 4.11 10.77
CA VAL A 476 -4.48 4.43 10.16
C VAL A 476 -4.74 5.94 9.99
N GLY A 477 -3.80 6.79 10.40
CA GLY A 477 -3.89 8.25 10.27
C GLY A 477 -4.55 8.97 11.46
N ASP A 478 -4.95 8.24 12.51
CA ASP A 478 -5.45 8.82 13.77
C ASP A 478 -4.28 9.24 14.68
N VAL A 479 -3.55 10.27 14.24
CA VAL A 479 -2.37 10.79 14.94
C VAL A 479 -2.72 11.32 16.33
N GLN A 480 -3.89 11.97 16.48
CA GLN A 480 -4.33 12.47 17.77
C GLN A 480 -4.60 11.31 18.74
N GLY A 481 -5.34 10.29 18.30
CA GLY A 481 -5.60 9.09 19.09
C GLY A 481 -4.32 8.33 19.45
N ALA A 482 -3.31 8.33 18.58
CA ALA A 482 -1.99 7.77 18.88
C ALA A 482 -1.26 8.54 20.00
N VAL A 483 -1.21 9.88 19.92
CA VAL A 483 -0.56 10.72 20.94
C VAL A 483 -1.24 10.58 22.30
N GLU A 484 -2.56 10.51 22.35
CA GLU A 484 -3.32 10.30 23.58
C GLU A 484 -2.96 8.96 24.25
N ARG A 485 -2.84 7.88 23.46
CA ARG A 485 -2.40 6.57 23.94
C ARG A 485 -0.97 6.57 24.43
N LEU A 486 -0.04 7.22 23.73
CA LEU A 486 1.35 7.35 24.18
C LEU A 486 1.45 8.14 25.49
N ARG A 487 0.64 9.18 25.68
CA ARG A 487 0.55 9.89 26.97
C ARG A 487 -0.01 8.99 28.08
N ALA A 488 -0.99 8.15 27.77
CA ALA A 488 -1.51 7.17 28.71
C ALA A 488 -0.44 6.12 29.07
N ALA A 489 0.31 5.62 28.09
CA ALA A 489 1.44 4.71 28.28
C ALA A 489 2.51 5.34 29.18
N GLN A 490 2.89 6.60 28.96
CA GLN A 490 3.83 7.33 29.82
C GLN A 490 3.34 7.42 31.28
N LYS A 491 2.04 7.66 31.50
CA LYS A 491 1.45 7.69 32.85
C LYS A 491 1.51 6.31 33.50
N LEU A 492 1.12 5.26 32.78
CA LEU A 492 1.18 3.87 33.24
C LEU A 492 2.60 3.45 33.60
N ALA A 493 3.58 3.81 32.76
CA ALA A 493 4.99 3.47 32.95
C ALA A 493 5.58 4.11 34.22
N ARG A 494 5.10 5.30 34.64
CA ARG A 494 5.52 5.94 35.90
C ARG A 494 4.99 5.22 37.15
N THR A 495 3.88 4.50 37.00
CA THR A 495 3.25 3.73 38.09
C THR A 495 3.61 2.25 38.05
N ALA A 496 4.28 1.78 36.99
CA ALA A 496 4.67 0.39 36.82
C ALA A 496 5.90 0.05 37.67
N THR A 497 5.78 -0.96 38.54
CA THR A 497 6.89 -1.52 39.32
C THR A 497 7.25 -2.91 38.76
N GLY A 498 8.49 -3.07 38.26
CA GLY A 498 9.01 -4.36 37.74
C GLY A 498 8.74 -4.66 36.26
N SER A 499 9.65 -5.44 35.65
CA SER A 499 9.76 -5.98 34.27
C SER A 499 9.55 -5.08 33.04
N ASP A 500 9.06 -3.85 33.17
CA ASP A 500 8.74 -2.94 32.04
C ASP A 500 9.85 -1.91 31.70
N PHE A 501 11.09 -2.13 32.13
CA PHE A 501 12.21 -1.18 31.95
C PHE A 501 12.63 -0.95 30.49
N ILE A 502 12.44 -1.93 29.59
CA ILE A 502 12.83 -1.81 28.17
C ILE A 502 11.86 -0.86 27.42
N GLU A 503 10.58 -0.88 27.78
CA GLU A 503 9.53 -0.05 27.17
C GLU A 503 9.61 1.43 27.61
N LEU A 504 10.11 1.68 28.83
CA LEU A 504 10.30 3.02 29.39
C LEU A 504 11.23 3.91 28.55
N ARG A 505 12.23 3.34 27.84
CA ARG A 505 13.16 4.12 27.00
C ARG A 505 12.57 4.58 25.66
N CYS A 506 11.61 3.84 25.10
CA CYS A 506 10.98 4.19 23.82
C CYS A 506 9.86 5.24 23.95
N SER A 507 9.49 5.61 25.18
CA SER A 507 8.30 6.39 25.50
C SER A 507 8.55 7.89 25.72
N SER A 508 9.78 8.40 25.58
CA SER A 508 10.14 9.76 25.98
C SER A 508 9.92 10.80 24.85
N PRO A 509 9.41 12.03 25.12
CA PRO A 509 9.06 13.02 24.09
C PRO A 509 10.24 13.66 23.32
N GLY A 510 11.47 13.15 23.47
CA GLY A 510 12.69 13.69 22.86
C GLY A 510 13.16 12.96 21.59
N CYS A 511 12.53 11.86 21.18
CA CYS A 511 12.84 11.17 19.93
C CYS A 511 12.17 11.87 18.74
N GLY A 512 12.60 13.11 18.46
CA GLY A 512 12.13 13.94 17.36
C GLY A 512 12.67 13.56 15.98
N ASN A 513 13.40 12.45 15.85
CA ASN A 513 13.79 11.88 14.56
C ASN A 513 13.43 10.39 14.55
N TRP A 514 12.56 10.02 13.61
CA TRP A 514 12.24 8.63 13.29
C TRP A 514 13.47 7.93 12.70
N SER A 515 14.38 7.47 13.56
CA SER A 515 15.31 6.39 13.24
C SER A 515 15.69 5.64 14.53
N CYS A 516 15.00 4.53 14.79
CA CYS A 516 15.70 3.41 15.42
C CYS A 516 16.61 2.82 14.34
N SER A 517 17.80 3.38 14.17
CA SER A 517 18.87 2.79 13.40
C SER A 517 19.33 1.53 14.15
N ALA A 518 18.94 0.37 13.63
CA ALA A 518 19.74 -0.83 13.84
C ALA A 518 20.99 -0.66 12.98
N ASP A 519 22.06 -0.13 13.58
CA ASP A 519 23.37 -0.16 12.96
C ASP A 519 23.79 -1.63 12.78
N ARG A 520 23.82 -2.07 11.52
CA ARG A 520 24.40 -3.35 11.13
C ARG A 520 25.90 -3.15 10.97
N SER A 521 26.67 -3.34 12.05
CA SER A 521 28.09 -3.63 11.92
C SER A 521 28.68 -4.38 13.12
N SER A 522 29.01 -5.66 12.87
CA SER A 522 29.98 -6.52 13.59
C SER A 522 29.61 -7.16 14.95
N PRO A 523 29.76 -8.49 15.10
CA PRO A 523 29.64 -9.18 16.38
C PRO A 523 31.02 -9.28 17.04
N ARG A 524 31.20 -8.73 18.25
CA ARG A 524 32.18 -9.22 19.23
C ARG A 524 32.08 -8.49 20.57
N ASN A 525 32.16 -9.31 21.61
CA ASN A 525 32.53 -9.04 23.01
C ASN A 525 31.44 -8.51 23.95
N ALA A 526 31.02 -9.44 24.82
CA ALA A 526 30.49 -9.18 26.14
C ALA A 526 31.46 -8.32 26.97
N ALA A 527 30.92 -7.36 27.73
CA ALA A 527 31.49 -6.94 29.01
C ALA A 527 30.47 -6.13 29.82
N SER A 528 30.28 -6.60 31.04
CA SER A 528 29.74 -6.00 32.25
C SER A 528 29.96 -4.48 32.39
N PHE A 529 28.98 -3.76 32.95
CA PHE A 529 29.24 -2.47 33.61
C PHE A 529 28.41 -2.31 34.88
N GLU A 530 29.14 -2.23 35.99
CA GLU A 530 28.70 -1.83 37.32
C GLU A 530 28.27 -0.36 37.37
N VAL A 531 27.36 -0.08 38.32
CA VAL A 531 26.78 1.22 38.64
C VAL A 531 27.75 1.99 39.54
N GLY A 532 28.00 3.27 39.22
CA GLY A 532 28.71 4.21 40.10
C GLY A 532 28.02 5.57 40.12
N GLU A 533 27.47 5.94 41.28
CA GLU A 533 26.98 7.28 41.62
C GLU A 533 28.11 8.32 41.70
N PRO A 534 27.80 9.63 41.59
CA PRO A 534 28.81 10.68 41.47
C PRO A 534 29.16 11.29 42.84
N GLU A 535 30.44 11.28 43.22
CA GLU A 535 30.91 12.13 44.33
C GLU A 535 32.14 13.00 43.97
N ARG A 536 31.87 14.31 44.12
CA ARG A 536 32.70 15.51 44.36
C ARG A 536 34.24 15.41 44.36
N ARG A 537 34.82 16.20 43.44
CA ARG A 537 36.02 17.07 43.51
C ARG A 537 37.11 16.76 44.57
N ARG A 538 38.34 16.45 44.11
CA ARG A 538 39.60 17.18 44.38
C ARG A 538 40.77 16.63 43.55
N ALA A 539 41.80 17.46 43.37
CA ALA A 539 42.90 17.45 42.39
C ALA A 539 44.05 16.41 42.69
N PRO A 540 45.09 16.28 41.82
CA PRO A 540 45.81 15.02 41.52
C PRO A 540 47.24 14.90 42.08
N SER A 541 47.76 13.65 42.14
CA SER A 541 49.19 13.23 42.16
C SER A 541 49.28 11.76 42.60
N ALA A 542 50.18 10.85 42.23
CA ALA A 542 51.23 10.67 41.21
C ALA A 542 51.81 9.24 41.44
N LEU A 543 52.33 8.57 40.39
CA LEU A 543 53.33 7.45 40.42
C LEU A 543 52.85 6.11 41.08
N HIS A 544 53.25 4.87 40.74
CA HIS A 544 54.34 4.23 39.98
C HIS A 544 53.88 2.75 39.69
N ARG A 545 54.09 2.14 38.50
CA ARG A 545 55.10 1.07 38.21
C ARG A 545 55.07 -0.14 39.18
N LEU A 546 54.85 -1.42 38.81
CA LEU A 546 55.58 -2.34 37.91
C LEU A 546 54.82 -3.69 37.76
N ASN A 547 54.68 -4.26 36.56
CA ASN A 547 55.31 -5.50 36.03
C ASN A 547 55.77 -6.57 37.06
N SER A 548 55.35 -7.84 36.94
CA SER A 548 56.11 -9.00 36.38
C SER A 548 55.28 -10.29 36.58
N ARG A 549 54.88 -11.01 35.53
CA ARG A 549 55.43 -12.30 35.02
C ARG A 549 55.50 -13.52 35.97
N SER A 550 54.80 -14.57 35.52
CA SER A 550 55.26 -15.97 35.31
C SER A 550 55.01 -17.08 36.34
N ILE A 551 54.24 -18.07 35.84
CA ILE A 551 54.56 -19.52 35.72
C ILE A 551 54.63 -20.38 37.00
N ALA A 552 53.70 -21.34 37.16
CA ALA A 552 53.94 -22.80 37.10
C ALA A 552 52.88 -23.65 37.83
N ALA A 553 52.28 -24.57 37.08
CA ALA A 553 52.12 -26.01 37.33
C ALA A 553 51.46 -26.59 38.62
N SER A 554 50.44 -27.40 38.35
CA SER A 554 50.31 -28.84 38.71
C SER A 554 49.44 -29.31 39.89
N ILE A 555 48.43 -30.11 39.50
CA ILE A 555 48.05 -31.46 39.99
C ILE A 555 47.37 -31.56 41.37
N THR A 556 46.10 -31.97 41.41
CA THR A 556 45.66 -33.29 41.93
C THR A 556 44.15 -33.51 41.77
N SER A 557 43.80 -34.79 41.68
CA SER A 557 42.55 -35.42 41.27
C SER A 557 41.54 -35.64 42.45
N PRO A 558 40.36 -36.27 42.20
CA PRO A 558 39.10 -35.96 42.88
C PRO A 558 38.70 -36.96 43.98
N HIS A 559 37.61 -36.65 44.71
CA HIS A 559 36.78 -37.68 45.34
C HIS A 559 35.28 -37.34 45.28
N THR A 560 34.56 -38.34 44.77
CA THR A 560 33.14 -38.64 44.82
C THR A 560 32.60 -38.81 46.24
N LEU A 561 31.33 -38.44 46.43
CA LEU A 561 30.25 -39.37 46.76
C LEU A 561 28.91 -38.78 46.29
#